data_AF-A0A3M5UFY6-F1
#
_entry.id   AF-A0A3M5UFY6-F1
#
_cell.length_a   1.000
_cell.length_b   1.000
_cell.length_c   1.000
_cell.angle_alpha   90.00
_cell.angle_beta   90.00
_cell.angle_gamma   90.00
#
_symmetry.space_group_name_H-M   'P 1'
#
loop_
_entity.id
_entity.type
_entity.pdbx_description
1 polymer ?
#
loop_
_entity_poly.entity_id
_entity_poly.type
_entity_poly.pdbx_seq_one_letter_code
_entity_poly.pdbx_strand_id
1 'polypeptide(L)' 'MSPMLPKDMTIAIVLVFAIIQILVHLHYFLHLDFTSVQRNNVMAFAFTTMVIVLLVGLSLWIIFSVHREMMAH' A
#
# COMPACT_ATOMS: atom_id res chain seq x y z
N MET A 1 -4.83 -26.69 12.32
CA MET A 1 -4.03 -25.54 12.74
C MET A 1 -4.92 -24.64 13.58
N SER A 2 -4.73 -24.61 14.89
CA SER A 2 -5.49 -23.71 15.78
C SER A 2 -5.04 -22.26 15.55
N PRO A 3 -5.95 -21.28 15.48
CA PRO A 3 -5.58 -19.88 15.37
C PRO A 3 -4.73 -19.48 16.59
N MET A 4 -3.47 -19.12 16.33
CA MET A 4 -2.53 -18.69 17.38
C MET A 4 -2.87 -17.30 17.91
N LEU A 5 -3.49 -16.46 17.08
CA LEU A 5 -3.85 -15.09 17.38
C LEU A 5 -5.26 -14.79 16.84
N PRO A 6 -5.97 -13.79 17.40
CA PRO A 6 -7.18 -13.25 16.80
C PRO A 6 -6.95 -12.86 15.32
N LYS A 7 -7.96 -13.10 14.48
CA LYS A 7 -7.87 -12.87 13.03
C LYS A 7 -7.52 -11.41 12.72
N ASP A 8 -8.17 -10.47 13.40
CA ASP A 8 -7.96 -9.04 13.18
C ASP A 8 -6.53 -8.62 13.54
N MET A 9 -6.00 -9.17 14.64
CA MET A 9 -4.62 -8.92 15.05
C MET A 9 -3.61 -9.53 14.07
N THR A 10 -3.90 -10.71 13.53
CA THR A 10 -3.06 -11.36 12.51
C THR A 10 -3.02 -10.51 11.24
N ILE A 11 -4.16 -10.02 10.77
CA ILE A 11 -4.25 -9.16 9.58
C ILE A 11 -3.48 -7.85 9.81
N ALA A 12 -3.65 -7.22 10.97
CA ALA A 12 -2.94 -5.99 11.31
C ALA A 12 -1.42 -6.18 11.31
N ILE A 13 -0.92 -7.23 11.95
CA ILE A 13 0.51 -7.58 11.97
C ILE A 13 1.02 -7.80 10.56
N VAL A 14 0.36 -8.63 9.77
CA VAL A 14 0.78 -8.93 8.39
C VAL A 14 0.84 -7.68 7.53
N LEU A 15 -0.15 -6.78 7.63
CA LEU A 15 -0.14 -5.52 6.90
C LEU A 15 1.03 -4.61 7.29
N VAL A 16 1.32 -4.48 8.59
CA VAL A 16 2.46 -3.68 9.07
C VAL A 16 3.77 -4.26 8.55
N PHE A 17 3.97 -5.57 8.68
CA PHE A 17 5.16 -6.24 8.18
C PHE A 17 5.28 -6.15 6.65
N ALA A 18 4.17 -6.22 5.91
CA ALA A 18 4.17 -6.04 4.46
C ALA A 18 4.66 -4.64 4.05
N ILE A 19 4.19 -3.59 4.74
CA ILE A 19 4.65 -2.21 4.48
C ILE A 19 6.15 -2.08 4.78
N ILE A 20 6.60 -2.59 5.93
CA ILE A 20 8.03 -2.59 6.30
C ILE A 20 8.85 -3.31 5.23
N GLN A 21 8.38 -4.46 4.75
CA GLN A 21 9.08 -5.26 3.75
C GLN A 21 9.27 -4.49 2.44
N ILE A 22 8.22 -3.79 1.98
CA ILE A 22 8.30 -2.93 0.79
C ILE A 22 9.37 -1.83 0.99
N LEU A 23 9.35 -1.14 2.13
CA LEU A 23 10.31 -0.06 2.42
C LEU A 23 11.76 -0.57 2.45
N VAL A 24 12.00 -1.72 3.09
CA VAL A 24 13.32 -2.36 3.14
C VAL A 24 13.79 -2.73 1.73
N HIS A 25 12.92 -3.29 0.89
CA HIS A 25 13.28 -3.62 -0.49
C HIS A 25 13.63 -2.37 -1.31
N LEU A 26 12.86 -1.30 -1.17
CA LEU A 26 13.13 -0.04 -1.87
C LEU A 26 14.45 0.60 -1.44
N HIS A 27 14.82 0.49 -0.17
CA HIS A 27 16.08 1.04 0.31
C HIS A 27 17.28 0.15 -0.04
N TYR A 28 17.26 -1.13 0.34
CA TYR A 28 18.44 -2.00 0.22
C TYR A 28 18.60 -2.65 -1.15
N PHE A 29 17.52 -2.94 -1.87
CA PHE A 29 17.62 -3.55 -3.19
C PHE A 29 17.69 -2.49 -4.28
N LEU A 30 16.74 -1.55 -4.28
CA LEU A 30 16.66 -0.51 -5.30
C LEU A 30 17.65 0.65 -5.05
N HIS A 31 18.32 0.69 -3.89
CA HIS A 31 19.25 1.77 -3.50
C HIS A 31 18.67 3.14 -3.79
N LEU A 32 17.41 3.34 -3.36
CA LEU A 32 16.75 4.62 -3.50
C LEU A 32 17.32 5.58 -2.43
N ASP A 33 18.35 6.32 -2.82
CA ASP A 33 19.04 7.24 -1.92
C ASP A 33 18.44 8.64 -1.99
N PHE A 34 18.36 9.33 -0.85
CA PHE A 34 17.88 10.71 -0.74
C PHE A 34 18.97 11.76 -1.05
N THR A 35 20.04 11.34 -1.74
CA THR A 35 21.13 12.21 -2.16
C THR A 35 20.64 13.18 -3.24
N SER A 36 21.21 14.39 -3.27
CA SER A 36 20.82 15.46 -4.22
C SER A 36 20.84 15.04 -5.69
N VAL A 37 21.71 14.10 -6.05
CA VAL A 37 21.85 13.52 -7.40
C VAL A 37 20.66 12.62 -7.78
N GLN A 38 20.06 11.94 -6.81
CA GLN A 38 19.00 10.95 -7.02
C GLN A 38 17.61 11.48 -6.60
N ARG A 39 17.53 12.75 -6.17
CA ARG A 39 16.28 13.43 -5.79
C ARG A 39 15.19 13.32 -6.84
N ASN A 40 15.55 13.34 -8.13
CA ASN A 40 14.57 13.18 -9.22
C ASN A 40 13.95 11.77 -9.25
N ASN A 41 14.71 10.72 -8.94
CA ASN A 41 14.17 9.35 -8.82
C ASN A 41 13.26 9.22 -7.61
N VAL A 42 13.60 9.84 -6.48
CA VAL A 42 12.74 9.84 -5.29
C VAL A 42 11.41 10.55 -5.59
N MET A 43 11.44 11.69 -6.29
CA MET A 43 10.22 12.41 -6.69
C MET A 43 9.38 11.60 -7.68
N ALA A 44 9.99 10.95 -8.67
CA ALA A 44 9.29 10.07 -9.61
C ALA A 44 8.66 8.86 -8.92
N PHE A 45 9.36 8.28 -7.95
CA PHE A 45 8.85 7.19 -7.13
C PHE A 45 7.65 7.62 -6.28
N ALA A 46 7.77 8.74 -5.56
CA ALA A 46 6.69 9.29 -4.75
C ALA A 46 5.44 9.62 -5.59
N PHE A 47 5.64 10.18 -6.79
CA PHE A 47 4.55 10.40 -7.74
C PHE A 47 3.87 9.09 -8.16
N THR A 48 4.66 8.06 -8.47
CA THR A 48 4.13 6.74 -8.85
C THR A 48 3.34 6.12 -7.69
N THR A 49 3.87 6.15 -6.46
CA THR A 49 3.16 5.67 -5.27
C THR A 49 1.85 6.42 -5.04
N MET A 50 1.85 7.74 -5.18
CA MET A 50 0.63 8.55 -5.09
C MET A 50 -0.41 8.12 -6.11
N VAL A 51 -0.02 7.92 -7.37
CA VAL A 51 -0.92 7.45 -8.43
C VAL A 51 -1.49 6.07 -8.11
N ILE A 52 -0.67 5.14 -7.60
CA ILE A 52 -1.14 3.80 -7.21
C ILE A 52 -2.18 3.89 -6.08
N VAL A 53 -1.92 4.69 -5.04
CA VAL A 53 -2.86 4.88 -3.92
C VAL A 53 -4.16 5.47 -4.40
N LEU A 54 -4.11 6.47 -5.29
CA LEU A 54 -5.30 7.05 -5.90
C LEU A 54 -6.05 6.00 -6.72
N LEU A 55 -5.41 5.33 -7.67
CA LEU A 55 -6.08 4.36 -8.53
C LEU A 55 -6.71 3.22 -7.75
N VAL A 56 -5.96 2.57 -6.85
CA VAL A 56 -6.46 1.43 -6.08
C VAL A 56 -7.51 1.90 -5.06
N GLY A 57 -7.22 2.97 -4.32
CA GLY A 57 -8.11 3.51 -3.30
C GLY A 57 -9.44 3.98 -3.88
N LEU A 58 -9.40 4.80 -4.95
CA LEU A 58 -10.61 5.27 -5.64
C LEU A 58 -11.36 4.12 -6.30
N SER A 59 -10.66 3.15 -6.90
CA SER A 59 -11.34 2.00 -7.53
C SER A 59 -12.10 1.18 -6.49
N LEU A 60 -11.46 0.84 -5.36
CA LEU A 60 -12.12 0.12 -4.26
C LEU A 60 -13.29 0.93 -3.69
N TRP A 61 -13.11 2.24 -3.52
CA TRP A 61 -14.16 3.14 -3.05
C TRP A 61 -15.38 3.14 -3.98
N ILE A 62 -15.16 3.36 -5.29
CA ILE A 62 -16.22 3.41 -6.28
C ILE A 62 -16.97 2.08 -6.33
N ILE A 63 -16.26 0.95 -6.38
CA ILE A 63 -16.88 -0.38 -6.39
C ILE A 63 -17.74 -0.59 -5.14
N PHE A 64 -17.22 -0.24 -3.96
CA PHE A 64 -17.97 -0.36 -2.72
C PHE A 64 -19.20 0.54 -2.69
N SER A 65 -19.07 1.80 -3.11
CA SER A 65 -20.15 2.77 -3.17
C SER A 65 -21.25 2.29 -4.13
N VAL A 66 -20.90 1.90 -5.35
CA VAL A 66 -21.85 1.44 -6.36
C VAL A 66 -22.53 0.14 -5.92
N HIS A 67 -21.79 -0.80 -5.33
CA HIS A 67 -22.36 -2.04 -4.79
C HIS A 67 -23.40 -1.76 -3.69
N ARG A 68 -23.12 -0.79 -2.81
CA ARG A 68 -24.05 -0.36 -1.76
C ARG A 68 -25.32 0.26 -2.34
N GLU A 69 -25.19 1.13 -3.34
CA GLU A 69 -26.35 1.78 -4.00
C GLU A 69 -27.19 0.78 -4.81
N MET A 70 -26.54 -0.17 -5.52
CA MET A 70 -27.25 -1.16 -6.33
C MET A 70 -27.98 -2.23 -5.50
N MET A 71 -27.53 -2.53 -4.28
CA MET A 71 -28.23 -3.46 -3.37
C MET A 71 -29.21 -2.77 -2.40
N ALA A 72 -29.24 -1.43 -2.38
CA ALA A 72 -30.19 -0.67 -1.57
C ALA A 72 -31.57 -0.50 -2.25
N HIS A 73 -31.66 -0.86 -3.54
CA HIS A 73 -32.89 -1.04 -4.30
C HIS A 73 -33.31 -2.51 -4.36
#